data_AF-A0A378IFK8-F1
#
_entry.id   AF-A0A378IFK8-F1
#
_cell.length_a   1.000
_cell.length_b   1.000
_cell.length_c   1.000
_cell.angle_alpha   90.00
_cell.angle_beta   90.00
_cell.angle_gamma   90.00
#
_symmetry.space_group_name_H-M   'P 1'
#
loop_
_entity.id
_entity.type
_entity.pdbx_description
1 polymer ?
#
loop_
_entity_poly.entity_id
_entity_poly.type
_entity_poly.pdbx_seq_one_letter_code
_entity_poly.pdbx_strand_id
1 'polypeptide(L)'
;MNESDPQQKFKTQLHLLKVPANEREANIIAIYAVLINEQLIGHIDNVPNIFLQIKSIIENINLNDGADIAKSLCLIKEKIEDSNENYTNKNIADIISAFSKKNNFTFRQIRNELAQSNAEIKSILNSYD
;
A
#
# COMPACT_ATOMS: atom_id res chain seq x y z
N MET A 1 -14.10 -1.46 17.87
CA MET A 1 -12.82 -1.88 17.28
C MET A 1 -13.14 -3.02 16.35
N ASN A 2 -13.14 -2.80 15.04
CA ASN A 2 -13.21 -3.90 14.08
C ASN A 2 -11.79 -4.47 13.98
N GLU A 3 -11.52 -5.57 14.67
CA GLU A 3 -10.33 -6.35 14.37
C GLU A 3 -10.46 -6.87 12.94
N SER A 4 -9.44 -6.67 12.10
CA SER A 4 -9.38 -7.35 10.79
C SER A 4 -9.67 -8.83 10.97
N ASP A 5 -10.51 -9.35 10.06
CA ASP A 5 -10.88 -10.76 9.97
C ASP A 5 -9.65 -11.65 10.25
N PRO A 6 -9.68 -12.50 11.30
CA PRO A 6 -8.59 -13.41 11.62
C PRO A 6 -8.12 -14.25 10.41
N GLN A 7 -9.03 -14.57 9.49
CA GLN A 7 -8.69 -15.26 8.24
C GLN A 7 -7.82 -14.40 7.32
N GLN A 8 -8.09 -13.10 7.25
CA GLN A 8 -7.32 -12.15 6.45
C GLN A 8 -5.90 -11.98 7.00
N LYS A 9 -5.77 -11.81 8.33
CA LYS A 9 -4.46 -11.72 9.00
C LYS A 9 -3.61 -12.97 8.72
N PHE A 10 -4.21 -14.15 8.86
CA PHE A 10 -3.52 -15.42 8.60
C PHE A 10 -3.08 -15.56 7.13
N LYS A 11 -3.95 -15.22 6.17
CA LYS A 11 -3.61 -15.23 4.73
C LYS A 11 -2.46 -14.28 4.41
N THR A 12 -2.48 -13.06 4.96
CA THR A 12 -1.41 -12.06 4.79
C THR A 12 -0.07 -12.62 5.29
N GLN A 13 -0.03 -13.20 6.49
CA GLN A 13 1.19 -13.81 7.05
C GLN A 13 1.70 -14.97 6.17
N LEU A 14 0.83 -15.89 5.76
CA LEU A 14 1.21 -17.01 4.89
C LEU A 14 1.78 -16.56 3.55
N HIS A 15 1.18 -15.54 2.93
CA HIS A 15 1.67 -15.01 1.65
C HIS A 15 2.98 -14.26 1.82
N LEU A 16 3.15 -13.54 2.93
CA LEU A 16 4.38 -12.81 3.21
C LEU A 16 5.59 -13.75 3.33
N LEU A 17 5.42 -14.90 3.97
CA LEU A 17 6.47 -15.93 4.09
C LEU A 17 7.00 -16.42 2.73
N LYS A 18 6.19 -16.34 1.67
CA LYS A 18 6.57 -16.73 0.30
C LYS A 18 7.39 -15.66 -0.44
N VAL A 19 7.49 -14.44 0.10
CA VAL A 19 8.28 -13.35 -0.47
C VAL A 19 9.61 -13.27 0.30
N PRO A 20 10.79 -13.31 -0.36
CA PRO A 20 12.07 -13.10 0.30
C PRO A 20 12.17 -11.75 1.04
N ALA A 21 12.96 -11.67 2.11
CA ALA A 21 13.04 -10.46 2.94
C ALA A 21 13.49 -9.22 2.14
N ASN A 22 14.52 -9.36 1.31
CA ASN A 22 15.00 -8.31 0.42
C ASN A 22 13.93 -7.85 -0.58
N GLU A 23 13.12 -8.78 -1.12
CA GLU A 23 12.00 -8.42 -1.98
C GLU A 23 10.90 -7.69 -1.21
N ARG A 24 10.60 -8.07 0.04
CA ARG A 24 9.59 -7.36 0.86
C ARG A 24 9.98 -5.89 1.03
N GLU A 25 11.22 -5.64 1.42
CA GLU A 25 11.78 -4.30 1.59
C GLU A 25 11.70 -3.50 0.28
N ALA A 26 12.24 -4.04 -0.82
CA ALA A 26 12.21 -3.35 -2.12
C ALA A 26 10.79 -2.98 -2.57
N ASN A 27 9.83 -3.89 -2.38
CA ASN A 27 8.42 -3.63 -2.73
C ASN A 27 7.81 -2.50 -1.88
N ILE A 28 8.13 -2.45 -0.58
CA ILE A 28 7.61 -1.40 0.32
C ILE A 28 8.23 -0.05 -0.04
N ILE A 29 9.54 0.01 -0.26
CA ILE A 29 10.26 1.23 -0.63
C ILE A 29 9.74 1.78 -1.97
N ALA A 30 9.56 0.92 -2.97
CA ALA A 30 9.04 1.32 -4.28
C ALA A 30 7.63 1.93 -4.17
N ILE A 31 6.77 1.33 -3.35
CA ILE A 31 5.42 1.86 -3.10
C ILE A 31 5.49 3.19 -2.35
N TYR A 32 6.35 3.32 -1.35
CA TYR A 32 6.53 4.57 -0.62
C TYR A 32 6.97 5.70 -1.56
N ALA A 33 7.87 5.43 -2.51
CA ALA A 33 8.29 6.40 -3.51
C ALA A 33 7.13 6.94 -4.36
N VAL A 34 6.14 6.10 -4.70
CA VAL A 34 4.90 6.52 -5.37
C VAL A 34 4.08 7.45 -4.46
N LEU A 35 3.98 7.15 -3.17
CA LEU A 35 3.17 7.92 -2.22
C LEU A 35 3.73 9.31 -1.91
N ILE A 36 5.03 9.52 -2.11
CA ILE A 36 5.69 10.81 -1.90
C ILE A 36 5.90 11.60 -3.20
N ASN A 37 5.49 11.07 -4.35
CA ASN A 37 5.67 11.75 -5.62
C ASN A 37 4.65 12.89 -5.78
N GLU A 38 5.12 14.12 -5.60
CA GLU A 38 4.28 15.32 -5.67
C GLU A 38 3.61 15.54 -7.03
N GLN A 39 4.22 15.06 -8.12
CA GLN A 39 3.63 15.18 -9.47
C GLN A 39 2.40 14.29 -9.63
N LEU A 40 2.41 13.11 -9.01
CA LEU A 40 1.28 12.19 -9.03
C LEU A 40 0.18 12.59 -8.05
N ILE A 41 0.56 12.99 -6.84
CA ILE A 41 -0.37 13.21 -5.73
C ILE A 41 -0.96 14.62 -5.76
N GLY A 42 -0.21 15.60 -6.27
CA GLY A 42 -0.57 17.01 -6.24
C GLY A 42 -0.34 17.65 -4.87
N HIS A 43 -0.81 18.89 -4.72
CA HIS A 43 -0.67 19.65 -3.48
C HIS A 43 -1.45 19.04 -2.32
N ILE A 44 -0.86 19.14 -1.12
CA ILE A 44 -1.34 18.54 0.13
C ILE A 44 -2.79 18.93 0.48
N ASP A 45 -3.22 20.13 0.11
CA ASP A 45 -4.57 20.65 0.39
C ASP A 45 -5.69 19.82 -0.27
N ASN A 46 -5.36 19.04 -1.30
CA ASN A 46 -6.30 18.20 -2.05
C ASN A 46 -6.09 16.70 -1.79
N VAL A 47 -5.23 16.34 -0.84
CA VAL A 47 -4.92 14.94 -0.53
C VAL A 47 -5.89 14.40 0.51
N PRO A 48 -6.64 13.33 0.21
CA PRO A 48 -7.53 12.68 1.16
C PRO A 48 -6.80 12.26 2.44
N ASN A 49 -7.47 12.35 3.59
CA ASN A 49 -6.88 12.02 4.88
C ASN A 49 -6.50 10.52 4.95
N ILE A 50 -7.31 9.64 4.36
CA ILE A 50 -6.95 8.22 4.21
C ILE A 50 -5.61 8.02 3.50
N PHE A 51 -5.28 8.82 2.49
CA PHE A 51 -4.02 8.72 1.78
C PHE A 51 -2.84 9.09 2.69
N LEU A 52 -2.98 10.16 3.48
CA LEU A 52 -1.97 10.57 4.46
C LEU A 52 -1.75 9.48 5.53
N GLN A 53 -2.81 8.82 5.97
CA GLN A 53 -2.70 7.70 6.90
C GLN A 53 -1.97 6.50 6.31
N ILE A 54 -2.22 6.16 5.05
CA ILE A 54 -1.51 5.06 4.35
C ILE A 54 -0.02 5.39 4.25
N LYS A 55 0.32 6.61 3.81
CA LYS A 55 1.70 7.09 3.76
C LYS A 55 2.38 6.96 5.12
N SER A 56 1.73 7.44 6.18
CA SER A 56 2.27 7.40 7.54
C SER A 56 2.46 5.95 8.03
N ILE A 57 1.53 5.03 7.73
CA ILE A 57 1.70 3.63 8.11
C ILE A 57 2.93 3.03 7.42
N ILE A 58 3.06 3.23 6.10
CA ILE A 58 4.16 2.66 5.32
C ILE A 58 5.52 3.21 5.74
N GLU A 59 5.59 4.50 6.04
CA GLU A 59 6.80 5.17 6.54
C GLU A 59 7.31 4.58 7.87
N ASN A 60 6.40 4.05 8.71
CA ASN A 60 6.72 3.56 10.05
C ASN A 60 6.80 2.03 10.15
N ILE A 61 6.73 1.30 9.03
CA ILE A 61 6.85 -0.17 9.06
C ILE A 61 8.25 -0.58 9.48
N ASN A 62 8.36 -1.48 10.45
CA ASN A 62 9.59 -2.19 10.72
C ASN A 62 9.84 -3.24 9.62
N LEU A 63 10.70 -2.92 8.66
CA LEU A 63 11.00 -3.77 7.49
C LEU A 63 11.65 -5.11 7.86
N ASN A 64 12.22 -5.23 9.06
CA ASN A 64 12.82 -6.46 9.56
C ASN A 64 11.80 -7.39 10.27
N ASP A 65 10.59 -6.91 10.53
CA ASP A 65 9.54 -7.66 11.22
C ASP A 65 8.39 -8.00 10.26
N GLY A 66 8.34 -9.27 9.84
CA GLY A 66 7.27 -9.76 8.99
C GLY A 66 5.87 -9.66 9.62
N ALA A 67 5.77 -9.77 10.95
CA ALA A 67 4.48 -9.61 11.63
C ALA A 67 4.02 -8.15 11.55
N ASP A 68 4.94 -7.20 11.69
CA ASP A 68 4.65 -5.76 11.57
C ASP A 68 4.26 -5.37 10.14
N ILE A 69 4.96 -5.89 9.12
CA ILE A 69 4.59 -5.71 7.70
C ILE A 69 3.16 -6.21 7.45
N ALA A 70 2.84 -7.43 7.90
CA ALA A 70 1.52 -8.01 7.72
C ALA A 70 0.43 -7.22 8.46
N LYS A 71 0.70 -6.83 9.70
CA LYS A 71 -0.21 -6.01 10.53
C LYS A 71 -0.48 -4.65 9.88
N SER A 72 0.57 -4.00 9.40
CA SER A 72 0.48 -2.69 8.73
C SER A 72 -0.36 -2.75 7.46
N LEU A 73 -0.23 -3.82 6.65
CA LEU A 73 -1.08 -4.00 5.49
C LEU A 73 -2.55 -4.23 5.84
N CYS A 74 -2.84 -5.02 6.88
CA CYS A 74 -4.21 -5.19 7.36
C CYS A 74 -4.80 -3.86 7.86
N LEU A 75 -4.02 -3.08 8.61
CA LEU A 75 -4.45 -1.77 9.12
C LEU A 75 -4.76 -0.78 7.98
N ILE A 76 -3.96 -0.79 6.91
CA ILE A 76 -4.24 0.03 5.72
C ILE A 76 -5.60 -0.34 5.11
N LYS A 77 -5.88 -1.64 4.95
CA LYS A 77 -7.14 -2.11 4.38
C LYS A 77 -8.34 -1.73 5.25
N GLU A 78 -8.25 -1.93 6.56
CA GLU A 78 -9.27 -1.51 7.52
C GLU A 78 -9.57 -0.01 7.40
N LYS A 79 -8.53 0.83 7.38
CA LYS A 79 -8.69 2.28 7.26
C LYS A 79 -9.36 2.70 5.96
N ILE A 80 -9.08 2.01 4.85
CA ILE A 80 -9.74 2.29 3.56
C ILE A 80 -11.22 1.87 3.62
N GLU A 81 -11.52 0.69 4.17
CA GLU A 81 -12.89 0.20 4.33
C GLU A 81 -13.73 1.11 5.24
N ASP A 82 -13.12 1.67 6.29
CA ASP A 82 -13.77 2.61 7.21
C ASP A 82 -13.85 4.05 6.65
N SER A 83 -13.17 4.34 5.52
CA SER A 83 -13.18 5.67 4.91
C SER A 83 -14.40 5.87 4.00
N ASN A 84 -15.06 7.01 4.15
CA ASN A 84 -16.14 7.47 3.26
C ASN A 84 -15.68 8.63 2.36
N GLU A 85 -14.37 8.71 2.10
CA GLU A 85 -13.76 9.79 1.32
C GLU A 85 -13.93 9.54 -0.18
N ASN A 86 -14.22 10.60 -0.94
CA ASN A 86 -14.27 10.56 -2.40
C ASN A 86 -12.94 11.02 -2.98
N TYR A 87 -12.44 10.28 -3.98
CA TYR A 87 -11.15 10.54 -4.60
C TYR A 87 -11.34 11.23 -5.95
N THR A 88 -10.96 12.51 -6.04
CA THR A 88 -11.04 13.28 -7.29
C THR A 88 -9.78 13.14 -8.14
N ASN A 89 -8.62 12.96 -7.50
CA ASN A 89 -7.36 12.65 -8.19
C ASN A 89 -7.36 11.15 -8.59
N LYS A 90 -7.27 10.89 -9.90
CA LYS A 90 -7.24 9.53 -10.46
C LYS A 90 -6.07 8.70 -9.92
N ASN A 91 -4.88 9.26 -9.80
CA ASN A 91 -3.72 8.53 -9.27
C ASN A 91 -3.94 8.12 -7.81
N ILE A 92 -4.53 8.99 -7.00
CA ILE A 92 -4.92 8.66 -5.62
C ILE A 92 -5.96 7.55 -5.62
N ALA A 93 -7.00 7.65 -6.47
CA ALA A 93 -8.03 6.62 -6.59
C ALA A 93 -7.44 5.25 -6.98
N ASP A 94 -6.52 5.22 -7.95
CA ASP A 94 -5.83 4.02 -8.39
C ASP A 94 -4.98 3.41 -7.28
N ILE A 95 -4.28 4.25 -6.49
CA ILE A 95 -3.50 3.81 -5.34
C ILE A 95 -4.39 3.18 -4.27
N ILE A 96 -5.45 3.87 -3.86
CA ILE A 96 -6.40 3.35 -2.86
C ILE A 96 -7.03 2.04 -3.35
N SER A 97 -7.40 1.97 -4.63
CA SER A 97 -7.95 0.77 -5.26
C SER A 97 -6.99 -0.43 -5.18
N ALA A 98 -5.69 -0.21 -5.40
CA ALA A 98 -4.69 -1.28 -5.29
C ALA A 98 -4.60 -1.84 -3.86
N PHE A 99 -4.72 -0.99 -2.84
CA PHE A 99 -4.75 -1.43 -1.45
C PHE A 99 -6.07 -2.10 -1.06
N SER A 100 -7.22 -1.66 -1.59
CA SER A 100 -8.54 -2.19 -1.23
C SER A 100 -8.84 -3.58 -1.83
N LYS A 101 -8.09 -4.04 -2.84
CA LYS A 101 -8.30 -5.38 -3.42
C LYS A 101 -8.16 -6.49 -2.37
N LYS A 102 -9.21 -7.30 -2.23
CA LYS A 102 -9.28 -8.42 -1.26
C LYS A 102 -8.15 -9.44 -1.42
N ASN A 103 -7.68 -9.65 -2.65
CA ASN A 103 -6.67 -10.67 -2.97
C ASN A 103 -5.22 -10.14 -2.93
N ASN A 104 -5.02 -8.86 -2.58
CA ASN A 104 -3.71 -8.27 -2.42
C ASN A 104 -3.27 -8.45 -0.95
N PHE A 105 -2.54 -9.54 -0.70
CA PHE A 105 -2.06 -9.96 0.62
C PHE A 105 -0.61 -9.54 0.90
N THR A 106 0.09 -8.97 -0.09
CA THR A 106 1.50 -8.57 0.04
C THR A 106 1.75 -7.26 -0.69
N PHE A 107 2.76 -6.50 -0.24
CA PHE A 107 3.25 -5.32 -0.95
C PHE A 107 3.72 -5.65 -2.37
N ARG A 108 4.21 -6.87 -2.65
CA ARG A 108 4.51 -7.33 -4.02
C ARG A 108 3.28 -7.31 -4.93
N GLN A 109 2.15 -7.83 -4.45
CA GLN A 109 0.91 -7.84 -5.24
C GLN A 109 0.36 -6.42 -5.46
N ILE A 110 0.48 -5.56 -4.45
CA ILE A 110 0.09 -4.15 -4.54
C ILE A 110 0.98 -3.42 -5.55
N ARG A 111 2.29 -3.63 -5.49
CA ARG A 111 3.25 -3.08 -6.47
C ARG A 111 2.90 -3.50 -7.89
N ASN A 112 2.61 -4.79 -8.09
CA ASN A 112 2.21 -5.29 -9.40
C ASN A 112 0.92 -4.64 -9.90
N GLU A 113 -0.07 -4.44 -9.02
CA GLU A 113 -1.31 -3.76 -9.35
C GLU A 113 -1.08 -2.30 -9.76
N LEU A 114 -0.29 -1.57 -8.98
CA LEU A 114 0.10 -0.18 -9.25
C LEU A 114 0.87 -0.06 -10.57
N ALA A 115 1.73 -1.02 -10.89
CA ALA A 115 2.46 -1.05 -12.16
C ALA A 115 1.53 -1.23 -13.38
N GLN A 116 0.29 -1.69 -13.20
CA GLN A 116 -0.71 -1.78 -14.28
C GLN A 116 -1.64 -0.55 -14.35
N SER A 117 -1.69 0.31 -13.34
CA SER A 117 -2.66 1.41 -13.30
C SER A 117 -2.23 2.63 -14.12
N ASN A 118 -0.94 3.00 -14.07
CA ASN A 118 -0.41 4.18 -14.74
C ASN A 118 1.05 3.96 -15.16
N ALA A 119 1.41 4.42 -16.37
CA ALA A 119 2.78 4.31 -16.91
C ALA A 119 3.82 5.09 -16.09
N GLU A 120 3.46 6.24 -15.53
CA GLU A 120 4.32 7.05 -14.66
C GLU A 120 4.56 6.34 -13.32
N ILE A 121 3.50 5.80 -12.71
CA ILE A 121 3.60 4.95 -11.51
C ILE A 121 4.52 3.77 -11.79
N LYS A 122 4.33 3.07 -12.92
CA LYS A 122 5.20 1.97 -13.34
C LYS A 122 6.66 2.40 -13.48
N SER A 123 6.92 3.57 -14.06
CA SER A 123 8.28 4.11 -14.19
C SER A 123 8.94 4.34 -12.83
N ILE A 124 8.21 4.89 -11.87
CA ILE A 124 8.72 5.09 -10.50
C ILE A 124 9.02 3.73 -9.87
N LEU A 125 8.08 2.79 -9.94
CA LEU A 125 8.25 1.46 -9.35
C LEU A 125 9.49 0.74 -9.90
N ASN A 126 9.74 0.81 -11.21
CA ASN A 126 10.88 0.16 -11.85
C ASN A 126 12.25 0.77 -11.48
N SER A 127 12.28 1.97 -10.89
CA SER A 127 13.54 2.58 -10.43
C SER A 127 14.11 1.94 -9.15
N TYR A 128 13.40 0.98 -8.59
CA TYR A 128 13.74 0.23 -7.37
C TYR A 128 13.88 -1.29 -7.63
N ASP A 129 14.06 -1.69 -8.90
CA ASP A 129 14.40 -3.05 -9.31
C ASP A 129 15.92 -3.24 -9.53
#